data_AF-A0A0W1AJJ8-F1
#
_entry.id   AF-A0A0W1AJJ8-F1
#
_cell.length_a   1.000
_cell.length_b   1.000
_cell.length_c   1.000
_cell.angle_alpha   90.00
_cell.angle_beta   90.00
_cell.angle_gamma   90.00
#
_symmetry.space_group_name_H-M   'P 1'
#
loop_
_entity.id
_entity.type
_entity.pdbx_description
1 polymer ?
#
loop_
_entity_poly.entity_id
_entity_poly.type
_entity_poly.pdbx_seq_one_letter_code
_entity_poly.pdbx_strand_id
1 'polypeptide(L)' 'MKSIEDFVGFSESNIGDAFQNALNNAGNPVHCAVVETLCFQKSKTRRYYRVILKTMTEKSM' A
#
# COMPACT_ATOMS: atom_id res chain seq x y z
N MET A 1 8.53 -2.88 -20.88
CA MET A 1 9.38 -2.06 -19.98
C MET A 1 9.03 -2.39 -18.53
N LYS A 2 10.02 -2.60 -17.65
CA LYS A 2 9.78 -2.80 -16.21
C LYS A 2 9.75 -1.45 -15.50
N SER A 3 8.74 -1.16 -14.68
CA SER A 3 8.76 0.01 -13.78
C SER A 3 8.76 -0.44 -12.32
N ILE A 4 9.48 0.31 -11.47
CA ILE A 4 9.52 0.12 -10.02
C ILE A 4 9.06 1.42 -9.39
N GLU A 5 7.96 1.37 -8.65
CA GLU A 5 7.30 2.55 -8.09
C GLU A 5 6.79 2.25 -6.68
N ASP A 6 6.69 3.28 -5.85
CA ASP A 6 6.17 3.18 -4.49
C ASP A 6 4.73 3.73 -4.43
N PHE A 7 3.82 2.99 -3.82
CA PHE A 7 2.41 3.33 -3.68
C PHE A 7 2.00 3.33 -2.21
N VAL A 8 1.19 4.33 -1.83
CA VAL A 8 0.75 4.50 -0.45
C VAL A 8 -0.74 4.19 -0.35
N GLY A 9 -1.12 3.48 0.70
CA GLY A 9 -2.50 3.22 1.06
C GLY A 9 -2.77 3.54 2.53
N PHE A 10 -4.00 3.95 2.81
CA PHE A 10 -4.46 4.38 4.13
C PHE A 10 -5.75 3.67 4.52
N SER A 11 -5.97 3.45 5.82
CA SER A 11 -7.26 2.98 6.35
C SER A 11 -7.42 3.35 7.82
N GLU A 12 -8.64 3.63 8.27
CA GLU A 12 -8.96 3.77 9.71
C GLU A 12 -9.35 2.43 10.37
N SER A 13 -9.63 1.40 9.57
CA SER A 13 -10.17 0.13 10.03
C SER A 13 -9.06 -0.84 10.44
N ASN A 14 -8.22 -1.24 9.50
CA ASN A 14 -7.14 -2.20 9.72
C ASN A 14 -6.01 -2.05 8.67
N ILE A 15 -4.90 -2.73 8.91
CA ILE A 15 -3.71 -2.68 8.03
C ILE A 15 -3.91 -3.38 6.68
N GLY A 16 -4.76 -4.42 6.62
CA GLY A 16 -5.10 -5.13 5.39
C GLY A 16 -5.84 -4.24 4.40
N ASP A 17 -6.79 -3.43 4.89
CA ASP A 17 -7.48 -2.43 4.06
C ASP A 17 -6.50 -1.38 3.53
N ALA A 18 -5.54 -0.92 4.35
CA ALA A 18 -4.51 0.02 3.90
C ALA A 18 -3.59 -0.61 2.84
N PHE A 19 -3.24 -1.90 2.99
CA PHE A 19 -2.50 -2.66 1.98
C PHE A 19 -3.29 -2.76 0.67
N GLN A 20 -4.58 -3.13 0.74
CA GLN A 20 -5.42 -3.25 -0.44
C GLN A 20 -5.60 -1.91 -1.16
N ASN A 21 -5.73 -0.81 -0.40
CA ASN A 21 -5.79 0.53 -0.97
C ASN A 21 -4.48 0.90 -1.69
N ALA A 22 -3.32 0.56 -1.14
CA ALA A 22 -2.03 0.75 -1.81
C ALA A 22 -1.92 -0.10 -3.09
N LEU A 23 -2.39 -1.34 -3.06
CA LEU A 23 -2.38 -2.25 -4.20
C LEU A 23 -3.31 -1.78 -5.32
N ASN A 24 -4.49 -1.26 -4.96
CA ASN A 24 -5.44 -0.68 -5.90
C ASN A 24 -4.84 0.56 -6.60
N ASN A 25 -4.14 1.41 -5.84
CA ASN A 25 -3.41 2.56 -6.40
C ASN A 25 -2.31 2.13 -7.39
N ALA A 26 -1.68 0.97 -7.15
CA ALA A 26 -0.66 0.41 -8.03
C ALA A 26 -1.19 -0.24 -9.31
N GLY A 27 -2.51 -0.47 -9.42
CA GLY A 27 -3.13 -0.94 -10.66
C GLY A 27 -2.73 -2.36 -11.10
N ASN A 28 -2.69 -3.32 -10.16
CA ASN A 28 -2.32 -4.72 -10.38
C ASN A 28 -0.86 -4.94 -10.83
N PRO A 29 0.11 -4.70 -9.94
CA PRO A 29 1.51 -5.03 -10.23
C PRO A 29 1.74 -6.55 -10.27
N VAL A 30 2.77 -6.96 -11.01
CA VAL A 30 3.21 -8.37 -11.08
C VAL A 30 3.83 -8.82 -9.76
N HIS A 31 4.58 -7.90 -9.13
CA HIS A 31 5.17 -8.10 -7.81
C HIS A 31 4.95 -6.89 -6.92
N CYS A 32 4.78 -7.13 -5.63
CA CYS A 32 4.79 -6.07 -4.62
C CYS A 32 5.49 -6.53 -3.35
N ALA A 33 6.06 -5.58 -2.62
CA ALA A 33 6.65 -5.78 -1.30
C ALA A 33 6.25 -4.63 -0.38
N VAL A 34 5.93 -4.95 0.87
CA VAL A 34 5.69 -3.93 1.90
C VAL A 34 7.03 -3.32 2.31
N VAL A 35 7.17 -2.01 2.16
CA VAL A 35 8.36 -1.25 2.55
C VAL A 35 8.21 -0.69 3.95
N GLU A 36 7.03 -0.14 4.24
CA GLU A 36 6.76 0.50 5.52
C GLU A 36 5.30 0.25 5.94
N THR A 37 5.12 0.03 7.24
CA THR A 37 3.81 0.00 7.89
C THR A 37 3.82 0.96 9.08
N LEU A 38 2.85 1.86 9.13
CA LEU A 38 2.70 2.79 10.25
C LEU A 38 1.28 2.78 10.77
N CYS A 39 1.17 3.01 12.07
CA CYS A 39 -0.09 3.18 12.76
C CYS A 39 -0.01 4.46 13.61
N PHE A 40 -0.96 5.35 13.44
CA PHE A 40 -1.17 6.49 14.32
C PHE A 40 -2.45 6.29 15.13
N GLN A 41 -2.33 6.27 16.45
CA GLN A 41 -3.48 6.16 17.34
C GLN A 41 -3.89 7.55 17.83
N LYS A 42 -5.00 8.08 17.32
CA LYS A 42 -5.53 9.39 17.68
C LYS A 42 -6.31 9.37 19.00
N SER A 43 -6.97 8.26 19.31
CA SER A 43 -7.70 8.05 20.56
C SER A 43 -7.72 6.55 20.93
N LYS A 44 -8.34 6.18 22.05
CA LYS A 44 -8.49 4.76 22.44
C LYS A 44 -9.20 3.90 21.39
N THR A 45 -10.05 4.52 20.55
CA THR A 45 -10.89 3.80 19.58
C THR A 45 -10.61 4.17 18.12
N ARG A 46 -9.78 5.20 17.85
CA ARG A 46 -9.44 5.62 16.49
C ARG A 46 -7.97 5.42 16.18
N ARG A 47 -7.71 4.64 15.13
CA ARG A 47 -6.38 4.38 14.58
C ARG A 47 -6.38 4.71 13.09
N TYR A 48 -5.22 5.07 12.59
CA TYR A 48 -4.97 5.37 11.18
C TYR A 48 -3.78 4.53 10.75
N TYR A 49 -4.01 3.63 9.81
CA TYR A 49 -3.02 2.75 9.23
C TYR A 49 -2.52 3.35 7.91
N ARG A 50 -1.22 3.29 7.69
CA ARG A 50 -0.55 3.62 6.43
C ARG A 50 0.34 2.45 6.02
N VAL A 51 0.25 2.05 4.76
CA VAL A 51 1.13 1.04 4.15
C VAL A 51 1.77 1.65 2.91
N ILE A 52 3.08 1.45 2.76
CA ILE A 52 3.83 1.78 1.55
C ILE A 52 4.23 0.47 0.87
N LEU A 53 3.83 0.31 -0.38
CA LEU A 53 4.19 -0.81 -1.24
C LEU A 53 5.18 -0.38 -2.29
N LYS A 54 6.28 -1.12 -2.43
CA LYS A 54 7.11 -1.08 -3.63
C LYS A 54 6.57 -2.09 -4.61
N THR A 55 6.29 -1.67 -5.83
CA THR A 55 5.67 -2.53 -6.84
C THR A 55 6.52 -2.61 -8.10
N MET A 56 6.38 -3.73 -8.82
CA MET A 56 7.00 -3.92 -10.13
C MET A 56 5.91 -4.20 -11.16
N THR A 57 5.88 -3.44 -12.24
CA THR A 57 5.00 -3.70 -13.38
C THR A 57 5.81 -4.12 -14.60
N GLU A 58 5.27 -5.03 -15.40
CA GLU A 58 5.80 -5.38 -16.71
C GLU A 58 4.77 -4.98 -17.77
N LYS A 59 5.08 -3.96 -18.58
CA LYS A 59 4.31 -3.72 -19.81
C LYS A 59 4.86 -4.62 -20.91
N SER A 60 4.05 -5.58 -21.35
CA SER A 60 4.21 -6.27 -22.64
C SER A 60 4.14 -5.23 -23.75
N MET A 61 5.14 -5.20 -24.62
CA MET A 61 5.14 -4.39 -25.84
C MET A 61 4.27 -5.03 -26.92
#